data_AF-A0A974ZLW5-F1
#
_entry.id   AF-A0A974ZLW5-F1
#
_cell.length_a   1.000
_cell.length_b   1.000
_cell.length_c   1.000
_cell.angle_alpha   90.00
_cell.angle_beta   90.00
_cell.angle_gamma   90.00
#
_symmetry.space_group_name_H-M   'P 1'
#
loop_
_entity.id
_entity.type
_entity.pdbx_description
1 polymer ?
#
loop_
_entity_poly.entity_id
_entity_poly.type
_entity_poly.pdbx_seq_one_letter_code
_entity_poly.pdbx_strand_id
1 'polypeptide(L)'
;MSNWWKTWLESAQRVISEREQQLNAMNVFPVPDADTGTNLRLTLQAAGSGHTAVESARAALLDARGNSGTLWSIWWSAVAGELTQDRDELPTQQALVEAFLAGASAMREALTEPVEGTMLSVADRLAEGTVTDMSSAVTAARQAVALTSSQLKELAGTQRVDSGALGFLYVFSVLAELYTGDSVTEEIDKDHLSSGEMPQTASSGRDSSAALEVMVSVQADATSMAIARSQLAQMGDSLSVALADSSADPLLWAVHLHTDDPGAVRQALEDTGTLSNWRTTAL
;
A
#
# COMPACT_ATOMS: atom_id res chain seq x y z
N MET A 1 1.14 18.09 -22.92
CA MET A 1 1.60 16.69 -22.90
C MET A 1 1.23 16.16 -21.53
N SER A 2 0.47 15.05 -21.46
CA SER A 2 0.04 14.50 -20.17
C SER A 2 1.23 13.79 -19.53
N ASN A 3 1.52 14.11 -18.27
CA ASN A 3 2.59 13.47 -17.53
C ASN A 3 2.21 12.00 -17.27
N TRP A 4 3.11 11.06 -17.53
CA TRP A 4 2.83 9.62 -17.45
C TRP A 4 2.32 9.22 -16.07
N TRP A 5 2.93 9.71 -14.99
CA TRP A 5 2.55 9.33 -13.62
C TRP A 5 1.17 9.84 -13.25
N LYS A 6 0.80 11.03 -13.77
CA LYS A 6 -0.53 11.61 -13.53
C LYS A 6 -1.59 10.82 -14.27
N THR A 7 -1.33 10.46 -15.52
CA THR A 7 -2.22 9.63 -16.35
C THR A 7 -2.41 8.25 -15.73
N TRP A 8 -1.32 7.65 -15.25
CA TRP A 8 -1.33 6.38 -14.51
C TRP A 8 -2.16 6.49 -13.24
N LEU A 9 -1.91 7.50 -12.41
CA LEU A 9 -2.60 7.69 -11.14
C LEU A 9 -4.10 7.91 -11.31
N GLU A 10 -4.51 8.77 -12.24
CA GLU A 10 -5.93 9.01 -12.55
C GLU A 10 -6.62 7.74 -13.03
N SER A 11 -5.93 6.95 -13.86
CA SER A 11 -6.44 5.67 -14.36
C SER A 11 -6.51 4.60 -13.26
N ALA A 12 -5.51 4.54 -12.37
CA ALA A 12 -5.49 3.63 -11.23
C ALA A 12 -6.61 3.97 -10.23
N GLN A 13 -6.81 5.26 -9.93
CA GLN A 13 -7.91 5.72 -9.09
C GLN A 13 -9.26 5.30 -9.65
N ARG A 14 -9.46 5.44 -10.98
CA ARG A 14 -10.69 4.99 -11.64
C ARG A 14 -10.89 3.48 -11.52
N VAL A 15 -9.88 2.68 -11.86
CA VAL A 15 -9.96 1.21 -11.80
C VAL A 15 -10.27 0.73 -10.38
N ILE A 16 -9.63 1.29 -9.37
CA ILE A 16 -9.90 0.97 -7.96
C ILE A 16 -11.32 1.41 -7.55
N SER A 17 -11.78 2.59 -7.98
CA SER A 17 -13.14 3.06 -7.67
C SER A 17 -14.22 2.15 -8.25
N GLU A 18 -14.02 1.63 -9.46
CA GLU A 18 -14.93 0.67 -10.10
C GLU A 18 -14.99 -0.69 -9.38
N ARG A 19 -13.94 -1.04 -8.61
CA ARG A 19 -13.76 -2.33 -7.94
C ARG A 19 -13.76 -2.24 -6.41
N GLU A 20 -14.07 -1.06 -5.87
CA GLU A 20 -14.02 -0.76 -4.44
C GLU A 20 -14.84 -1.77 -3.64
N GLN A 21 -16.08 -2.04 -4.07
CA GLN A 21 -16.98 -2.95 -3.36
C GLN A 21 -16.48 -4.39 -3.37
N GLN A 22 -15.88 -4.84 -4.46
CA GLN A 22 -15.33 -6.19 -4.59
C GLN A 22 -14.09 -6.35 -3.71
N LEU A 23 -13.17 -5.37 -3.74
CA LEU A 23 -11.99 -5.35 -2.87
C LEU A 23 -12.40 -5.33 -1.39
N ASN A 24 -13.41 -4.53 -1.03
CA ASN A 24 -13.97 -4.49 0.31
C ASN A 24 -14.60 -5.84 0.72
N ALA A 25 -15.35 -6.48 -0.17
CA ALA A 25 -15.98 -7.78 0.10
C ALA A 25 -14.97 -8.93 0.26
N MET A 26 -13.78 -8.79 -0.33
CA MET A 26 -12.67 -9.74 -0.17
C MET A 26 -11.84 -9.48 1.09
N ASN A 27 -11.93 -8.30 1.71
CA ASN A 27 -11.10 -7.97 2.87
C ASN A 27 -11.46 -8.82 4.09
N VAL A 28 -10.64 -9.83 4.35
CA VAL A 28 -10.73 -10.71 5.51
C VAL A 28 -9.41 -10.86 6.26
N PHE A 29 -8.38 -10.13 5.84
CA PHE A 29 -7.03 -10.19 6.40
C PHE A 29 -6.35 -8.80 6.36
N PRO A 30 -5.59 -8.40 7.39
CA PRO A 30 -5.51 -9.02 8.71
C PRO A 30 -6.79 -8.81 9.53
N VAL A 31 -7.54 -7.74 9.21
CA VAL A 31 -8.80 -7.37 9.86
C VAL A 31 -9.94 -7.44 8.84
N PRO A 32 -11.04 -8.14 9.11
CA PRO A 32 -12.20 -8.24 8.23
C PRO A 32 -13.14 -7.02 8.35
N ASP A 33 -12.61 -5.82 8.17
CA ASP A 33 -13.32 -4.54 8.32
C ASP A 33 -14.04 -4.06 7.02
N ALA A 34 -13.83 -4.80 5.92
CA ALA A 34 -14.40 -4.52 4.60
C ALA A 34 -14.06 -3.14 4.03
N ASP A 35 -12.82 -2.66 4.19
CA ASP A 35 -12.43 -1.31 3.77
C ASP A 35 -11.25 -1.20 2.77
N THR A 36 -10.60 -2.31 2.36
CA THR A 36 -9.38 -2.28 1.53
C THR A 36 -9.53 -1.40 0.27
N GLY A 37 -10.62 -1.57 -0.48
CA GLY A 37 -10.91 -0.79 -1.67
C GLY A 37 -11.15 0.69 -1.36
N THR A 38 -11.86 0.98 -0.27
CA THR A 38 -12.10 2.35 0.21
C THR A 38 -10.78 3.03 0.61
N ASN A 39 -9.92 2.31 1.33
CA ASN A 39 -8.60 2.77 1.77
C ASN A 39 -7.68 3.09 0.59
N LEU A 40 -7.59 2.20 -0.41
CA LEU A 40 -6.83 2.45 -1.63
C LEU A 40 -7.41 3.62 -2.44
N ARG A 41 -8.74 3.69 -2.62
CA ARG A 41 -9.37 4.77 -3.40
C ARG A 41 -9.10 6.15 -2.78
N LEU A 42 -9.27 6.29 -1.46
CA LEU A 42 -9.04 7.55 -0.76
C LEU A 42 -7.56 7.93 -0.78
N THR A 43 -6.66 6.96 -0.64
CA THR A 43 -5.21 7.21 -0.71
C THR A 43 -4.77 7.65 -2.12
N LEU A 44 -5.29 7.00 -3.18
CA LEU A 44 -5.06 7.41 -4.57
C LEU A 44 -5.66 8.79 -4.86
N GLN A 45 -6.81 9.12 -4.27
CA GLN A 45 -7.42 10.44 -4.38
C GLN A 45 -6.52 11.53 -3.75
N ALA A 46 -5.96 11.28 -2.56
CA ALA A 46 -5.02 12.19 -1.93
C ALA A 46 -3.75 12.39 -2.76
N ALA A 47 -3.23 11.30 -3.35
CA ALA A 47 -2.08 11.37 -4.25
C ALA A 47 -2.29 12.33 -5.43
N GLY A 48 -3.55 12.52 -5.87
CA GLY A 48 -3.92 13.40 -6.98
C GLY A 48 -3.72 14.91 -6.71
N SER A 49 -3.47 15.31 -5.46
CA SER A 49 -3.23 16.72 -5.11
C SER A 49 -1.80 17.19 -5.40
N GLY A 50 -0.86 16.28 -5.68
CA GLY A 50 0.53 16.63 -5.99
C GLY A 50 0.69 17.27 -7.37
N HIS A 51 1.63 18.22 -7.51
CA HIS A 51 2.00 18.79 -8.82
C HIS A 51 3.19 18.07 -9.47
N THR A 52 3.92 17.28 -8.68
CA THR A 52 4.99 16.37 -9.13
C THR A 52 4.77 14.96 -8.59
N ALA A 53 5.46 13.95 -9.14
CA ALA A 53 5.39 12.57 -8.64
C ALA A 53 5.76 12.47 -7.15
N VAL A 54 6.79 13.21 -6.70
CA VAL A 54 7.21 13.24 -5.28
C VAL A 54 6.16 13.89 -4.40
N GLU A 55 5.59 15.03 -4.83
CA GLU A 55 4.50 15.66 -4.08
C GLU A 55 3.25 14.79 -4.04
N SER A 56 2.98 14.05 -5.12
CA SER A 56 1.89 13.07 -5.19
C SER A 56 2.12 11.95 -4.18
N ALA A 57 3.31 11.36 -4.15
CA ALA A 57 3.65 10.32 -3.20
C ALA A 57 3.63 10.80 -1.74
N ARG A 58 4.13 12.01 -1.50
CA ARG A 58 4.05 12.65 -0.18
C ARG A 58 2.60 12.85 0.25
N ALA A 59 1.73 13.36 -0.63
CA ALA A 59 0.32 13.56 -0.32
C ALA A 59 -0.38 12.22 -0.01
N ALA A 60 -0.09 11.19 -0.80
CA ALA A 60 -0.55 9.83 -0.55
C ALA A 60 -0.13 9.30 0.83
N LEU A 61 1.14 9.49 1.21
CA LEU A 61 1.68 8.97 2.47
C LEU A 61 1.14 9.72 3.68
N LEU A 62 1.04 11.06 3.57
CA LEU A 62 0.52 11.89 4.66
C LEU A 62 -0.99 11.72 4.86
N ASP A 63 -1.75 11.37 3.82
CA ASP A 63 -3.20 11.14 3.93
C ASP A 63 -3.60 9.67 3.67
N ALA A 64 -2.66 8.76 3.84
CA ALA A 64 -2.91 7.33 3.72
C ALA A 64 -4.07 6.89 4.63
N ARG A 65 -4.75 5.83 4.19
CA ARG A 65 -5.86 5.19 4.90
C ARG A 65 -5.58 3.70 5.04
N GLY A 66 -5.62 3.17 6.25
CA GLY A 66 -5.40 1.73 6.46
C GLY A 66 -3.98 1.27 6.16
N ASN A 67 -3.77 -0.04 6.38
CA ASN A 67 -2.51 -0.71 6.03
C ASN A 67 -2.27 -0.67 4.52
N SER A 68 -3.31 -0.93 3.72
CA SER A 68 -3.21 -0.99 2.26
C SER A 68 -2.83 0.35 1.65
N GLY A 69 -3.42 1.45 2.13
CA GLY A 69 -3.06 2.80 1.69
C GLY A 69 -1.64 3.16 2.11
N THR A 70 -1.28 2.89 3.37
CA THR A 70 0.07 3.20 3.89
C THR A 70 1.17 2.50 3.10
N LEU A 71 1.05 1.18 2.90
CA LEU A 71 2.06 0.42 2.16
C LEU A 71 2.15 0.81 0.68
N TRP A 72 1.01 1.07 0.03
CA TRP A 72 1.02 1.60 -1.34
C TRP A 72 1.73 2.97 -1.41
N SER A 73 1.46 3.86 -0.46
CA SER A 73 2.09 5.18 -0.41
C SER A 73 3.60 5.11 -0.15
N ILE A 74 4.07 4.14 0.65
CA ILE A 74 5.49 3.87 0.88
C ILE A 74 6.16 3.41 -0.42
N TRP A 75 5.55 2.44 -1.11
CA TRP A 75 6.03 1.98 -2.42
C TRP A 75 6.10 3.14 -3.42
N TRP A 76 5.03 3.93 -3.53
CA TRP A 76 4.99 5.06 -4.46
C TRP A 76 6.01 6.14 -4.10
N SER A 77 6.28 6.38 -2.82
CA SER A 77 7.31 7.34 -2.38
C SER A 77 8.70 6.96 -2.84
N ALA A 78 9.07 5.68 -2.73
CA ALA A 78 10.34 5.17 -3.23
C ALA A 78 10.42 5.22 -4.77
N VAL A 79 9.38 4.74 -5.45
CA VAL A 79 9.30 4.73 -6.92
C VAL A 79 9.37 6.15 -7.50
N ALA A 80 8.60 7.08 -6.94
CA ALA A 80 8.60 8.47 -7.35
C ALA A 80 9.98 9.11 -7.13
N GLY A 81 10.66 8.79 -6.02
CA GLY A 81 12.03 9.24 -5.75
C GLY A 81 12.99 8.90 -6.87
N GLU A 82 12.99 7.64 -7.31
CA GLU A 82 13.87 7.12 -8.37
C GLU A 82 13.54 7.68 -9.76
N LEU A 83 12.25 7.81 -10.10
CA LEU A 83 11.80 8.12 -11.46
C LEU A 83 11.76 9.62 -11.80
N THR A 84 12.13 10.52 -10.87
CA THR A 84 11.99 11.98 -11.06
C THR A 84 12.97 12.65 -12.01
N GLN A 85 13.89 11.89 -12.60
CA GLN A 85 14.86 12.41 -13.58
C GLN A 85 14.24 12.59 -14.98
N ASP A 86 13.21 11.82 -15.36
CA ASP A 86 12.59 11.83 -16.69
C ASP A 86 11.12 12.28 -16.61
N ARG A 87 10.88 13.59 -16.64
CA ARG A 87 9.62 14.15 -16.10
C ARG A 87 8.38 14.11 -17.00
N ASP A 88 8.50 13.79 -18.28
CA ASP A 88 7.35 13.78 -19.21
C ASP A 88 7.21 12.52 -20.06
N GLU A 89 8.20 11.63 -20.07
CA GLU A 89 8.19 10.39 -20.85
C GLU A 89 8.03 9.18 -19.93
N LEU A 90 7.44 8.11 -20.46
CA LEU A 90 7.38 6.84 -19.74
C LEU A 90 8.81 6.39 -19.41
N PRO A 91 9.11 6.03 -18.15
CA PRO A 91 10.42 5.54 -17.77
C PRO A 91 10.83 4.32 -18.61
N THR A 92 12.13 4.18 -18.83
CA THR A 92 12.66 2.95 -19.43
C THR A 92 12.34 1.74 -18.54
N GLN A 93 12.26 0.55 -19.13
CA GLN A 93 12.05 -0.68 -18.35
C GLN A 93 13.13 -0.88 -17.28
N GLN A 94 14.38 -0.54 -17.58
CA GLN A 94 15.48 -0.62 -16.61
C GLN A 94 15.24 0.32 -15.42
N ALA A 95 14.86 1.57 -15.67
CA ALA A 95 14.54 2.53 -14.61
C ALA A 95 13.34 2.06 -13.76
N LEU A 96 12.33 1.43 -14.37
CA LEU A 96 11.22 0.84 -13.62
C LEU A 96 11.66 -0.31 -12.72
N VAL A 97 12.52 -1.21 -13.18
CA VAL A 97 13.02 -2.33 -12.36
C VAL A 97 13.76 -1.79 -11.13
N GLU A 98 14.62 -0.79 -11.31
CA GLU A 98 15.34 -0.13 -10.21
C GLU A 98 14.36 0.54 -9.23
N ALA A 99 13.38 1.29 -9.76
CA ALA A 99 12.36 1.94 -8.95
C ALA A 99 11.47 0.94 -8.19
N PHE A 100 11.07 -0.17 -8.81
CA PHE A 100 10.26 -1.20 -8.16
C PHE A 100 11.03 -1.97 -7.11
N LEU A 101 12.33 -2.20 -7.33
CA LEU A 101 13.22 -2.76 -6.32
C LEU A 101 13.34 -1.83 -5.10
N ALA A 102 13.48 -0.53 -5.33
CA ALA A 102 13.45 0.47 -4.26
C ALA A 102 12.10 0.46 -3.51
N GLY A 103 10.99 0.40 -4.25
CA GLY A 103 9.64 0.30 -3.70
C GLY A 103 9.41 -0.93 -2.82
N ALA A 104 9.76 -2.12 -3.32
CA ALA A 104 9.62 -3.38 -2.57
C ALA A 104 10.48 -3.37 -1.31
N SER A 105 11.73 -2.88 -1.42
CA SER A 105 12.65 -2.75 -0.28
C SER A 105 12.09 -1.79 0.78
N ALA A 106 11.59 -0.62 0.37
CA ALA A 106 11.03 0.38 1.27
C ALA A 106 9.80 -0.13 2.04
N MET A 107 8.91 -0.89 1.37
CA MET A 107 7.75 -1.50 2.04
C MET A 107 8.20 -2.49 3.13
N ARG A 108 9.17 -3.35 2.83
CA ARG A 108 9.69 -4.34 3.78
C ARG A 108 10.43 -3.69 4.94
N GLU A 109 11.23 -2.67 4.67
CA GLU A 109 11.99 -1.93 5.69
C GLU A 109 11.10 -1.11 6.62
N ALA A 110 9.96 -0.60 6.14
CA ALA A 110 9.03 0.17 6.94
C ALA A 110 8.30 -0.70 7.99
N LEU A 111 8.08 -1.98 7.68
CA LEU A 111 7.34 -2.91 8.54
C LEU A 111 8.23 -3.53 9.62
N THR A 112 7.66 -3.75 10.80
CA THR A 112 8.33 -4.54 11.85
C THR A 112 8.21 -6.03 11.58
N GLU A 113 7.06 -6.48 11.07
CA GLU A 113 6.78 -7.87 10.75
C GLU A 113 6.19 -7.99 9.33
N PRO A 114 7.03 -8.12 8.29
CA PRO A 114 6.56 -8.33 6.92
C PRO A 114 5.84 -9.68 6.77
N VAL A 115 4.68 -9.67 6.10
CA VAL A 115 3.85 -10.88 5.90
C VAL A 115 3.80 -11.26 4.42
N GLU A 116 4.24 -12.46 4.09
CA GLU A 116 4.10 -13.04 2.75
C GLU A 116 2.64 -13.37 2.41
N GLY A 117 2.30 -13.34 1.12
CA GLY A 117 0.91 -13.50 0.68
C GLY A 117 0.10 -12.22 0.76
N THR A 118 0.75 -11.07 0.97
CA THR A 118 0.14 -9.73 0.91
C THR A 118 0.65 -8.96 -0.31
N MET A 119 0.35 -7.66 -0.41
CA MET A 119 0.91 -6.80 -1.47
C MET A 119 2.45 -6.81 -1.54
N LEU A 120 3.14 -7.19 -0.45
CA LEU A 120 4.60 -7.35 -0.44
C LEU A 120 5.06 -8.41 -1.46
N SER A 121 4.37 -9.55 -1.52
CA SER A 121 4.74 -10.63 -2.45
C SER A 121 4.51 -10.21 -3.90
N VAL A 122 3.55 -9.34 -4.17
CA VAL A 122 3.35 -8.74 -5.51
C VAL A 122 4.48 -7.75 -5.81
N ALA A 123 4.83 -6.87 -4.88
CA ALA A 123 5.91 -5.89 -5.05
C ALA A 123 7.26 -6.57 -5.32
N ASP A 124 7.57 -7.65 -4.59
CA ASP A 124 8.79 -8.44 -4.81
C ASP A 124 8.83 -9.05 -6.21
N ARG A 125 7.71 -9.61 -6.70
CA ARG A 125 7.66 -10.18 -8.06
C ARG A 125 7.87 -9.12 -9.14
N LEU A 126 7.40 -7.89 -8.91
CA LEU A 126 7.66 -6.77 -9.81
C LEU A 126 9.14 -6.34 -9.76
N ALA A 127 9.80 -6.48 -8.61
CA ALA A 127 11.19 -6.11 -8.37
C ALA A 127 12.23 -7.15 -8.86
N GLU A 128 11.87 -8.43 -8.98
CA GLU A 128 12.77 -9.54 -9.35
C GLU A 128 13.40 -9.42 -10.77
N GLY A 129 13.11 -8.36 -11.52
CA GLY A 129 13.85 -8.01 -12.73
C GLY A 129 13.64 -8.97 -13.91
N THR A 130 12.71 -9.92 -13.81
CA THR A 130 12.23 -10.72 -14.95
C THR A 130 11.30 -9.95 -15.87
N VAL A 131 11.07 -8.66 -15.59
CA VAL A 131 10.35 -7.71 -16.43
C VAL A 131 11.22 -7.34 -17.64
N THR A 132 11.56 -8.32 -18.47
CA THR A 132 12.13 -8.05 -19.81
C THR A 132 11.10 -7.33 -20.69
N ASP A 133 9.82 -7.50 -20.36
CA ASP A 133 8.70 -6.73 -20.87
C ASP A 133 7.58 -6.63 -19.83
N MET A 134 6.72 -5.64 -19.99
CA MET A 134 5.66 -5.32 -19.05
C MET A 134 4.57 -6.41 -18.94
N SER A 135 4.38 -7.23 -19.97
CA SER A 135 3.41 -8.31 -19.98
C SER A 135 3.85 -9.45 -19.04
N SER A 136 5.13 -9.78 -19.05
CA SER A 136 5.72 -10.75 -18.12
C SER A 136 5.59 -10.30 -16.66
N ALA A 137 5.75 -9.01 -16.37
CA ALA A 137 5.54 -8.45 -15.03
C ALA A 137 4.10 -8.62 -14.53
N VAL A 138 3.12 -8.28 -15.37
CA VAL A 138 1.70 -8.46 -15.05
C VAL A 138 1.39 -9.93 -14.79
N THR A 139 1.97 -10.83 -15.59
CA THR A 139 1.80 -12.28 -15.40
C THR A 139 2.37 -12.75 -14.06
N ALA A 140 3.58 -12.32 -13.71
CA ALA A 140 4.20 -12.66 -12.43
C ALA A 140 3.41 -12.09 -11.23
N ALA A 141 2.92 -10.86 -11.34
CA ALA A 141 2.08 -10.22 -10.33
C ALA A 141 0.73 -10.95 -10.16
N ARG A 142 0.07 -11.36 -11.25
CA ARG A 142 -1.15 -12.20 -11.20
C ARG A 142 -0.90 -13.52 -10.49
N GLN A 143 0.22 -14.19 -10.79
CA GLN A 143 0.60 -15.42 -10.11
C GLN A 143 0.84 -15.20 -8.61
N ALA A 144 1.48 -14.08 -8.23
CA ALA A 144 1.67 -13.71 -6.83
C ALA A 144 0.32 -13.56 -6.11
N VAL A 145 -0.63 -12.83 -6.72
CA VAL A 145 -2.00 -12.68 -6.18
C VAL A 145 -2.69 -14.03 -6.02
N ALA A 146 -2.62 -14.91 -7.02
CA ALA A 146 -3.23 -16.25 -6.92
C ALA A 146 -2.65 -17.08 -5.76
N LEU A 147 -1.33 -16.98 -5.51
CA LEU A 147 -0.64 -17.73 -4.45
C LEU A 147 -1.00 -17.27 -3.04
N THR A 148 -1.48 -16.03 -2.86
CA THR A 148 -1.88 -15.49 -1.54
C THR A 148 -2.87 -16.40 -0.80
N SER A 149 -3.81 -17.02 -1.54
CA SER A 149 -4.80 -17.98 -1.02
C SER A 149 -4.19 -19.19 -0.31
N SER A 150 -2.97 -19.57 -0.68
CA SER A 150 -2.22 -20.69 -0.08
C SER A 150 -1.19 -20.25 0.97
N GLN A 151 -0.80 -18.97 0.96
CA GLN A 151 0.21 -18.41 1.85
C GLN A 151 -0.39 -17.90 3.15
N LEU A 152 -1.59 -17.31 3.09
CA LEU A 152 -2.33 -16.81 4.25
C LEU A 152 -3.31 -17.86 4.76
N LYS A 153 -3.24 -18.18 6.05
CA LYS A 153 -4.07 -19.22 6.67
C LYS A 153 -5.55 -18.84 6.67
N GLU A 154 -5.83 -17.55 6.78
CA GLU A 154 -7.15 -16.92 6.78
C GLU A 154 -7.85 -17.06 5.43
N LEU A 155 -7.07 -17.19 4.35
CA LEU A 155 -7.56 -17.40 2.99
C LEU A 155 -7.59 -18.88 2.59
N ALA A 156 -6.87 -19.76 3.31
CA ALA A 156 -6.79 -21.17 3.01
C ALA A 156 -8.18 -21.84 3.02
N GLY A 157 -8.49 -22.57 1.95
CA GLY A 157 -9.80 -23.22 1.78
C GLY A 157 -10.93 -22.26 1.41
N THR A 158 -10.65 -20.96 1.28
CA THR A 158 -11.53 -20.01 0.62
C THR A 158 -11.18 -19.95 -0.88
N GLN A 159 -12.13 -19.50 -1.71
CA GLN A 159 -11.86 -19.18 -3.12
C GLN A 159 -11.37 -17.74 -3.29
N ARG A 160 -10.81 -17.13 -2.24
CA ARG A 160 -10.42 -15.71 -2.19
C ARG A 160 -8.91 -15.56 -2.19
N VAL A 161 -8.47 -14.42 -2.71
CA VAL A 161 -7.09 -13.92 -2.65
C VAL A 161 -7.02 -12.72 -1.71
N ASP A 162 -5.81 -12.30 -1.34
CA ASP A 162 -5.60 -11.10 -0.54
C ASP A 162 -6.09 -9.84 -1.29
N SER A 163 -6.97 -9.07 -0.65
CA SER A 163 -7.56 -7.86 -1.24
C SER A 163 -6.51 -6.76 -1.46
N GLY A 164 -5.52 -6.65 -0.58
CA GLY A 164 -4.42 -5.69 -0.71
C GLY A 164 -3.53 -6.00 -1.91
N ALA A 165 -3.14 -7.26 -2.08
CA ALA A 165 -2.37 -7.76 -3.20
C ALA A 165 -3.10 -7.57 -4.53
N LEU A 166 -4.39 -7.91 -4.57
CA LEU A 166 -5.23 -7.72 -5.76
C LEU A 166 -5.41 -6.24 -6.10
N GLY A 167 -5.66 -5.39 -5.10
CA GLY A 167 -5.72 -3.94 -5.28
C GLY A 167 -4.42 -3.37 -5.84
N PHE A 168 -3.27 -3.82 -5.32
CA PHE A 168 -1.97 -3.40 -5.83
C PHE A 168 -1.71 -3.89 -7.27
N LEU A 169 -2.13 -5.12 -7.60
CA LEU A 169 -2.10 -5.63 -8.97
C LEU A 169 -2.92 -4.74 -9.92
N TYR A 170 -4.12 -4.30 -9.56
CA TYR A 170 -4.91 -3.37 -10.38
C TYR A 170 -4.20 -2.03 -10.60
N VAL A 171 -3.56 -1.47 -9.57
CA VAL A 171 -2.80 -0.22 -9.71
C VAL A 171 -1.61 -0.40 -10.66
N PHE A 172 -0.89 -1.52 -10.52
CA PHE A 172 0.23 -1.85 -11.40
C PHE A 172 -0.24 -2.16 -12.84
N SER A 173 -1.36 -2.85 -13.00
CA SER A 173 -1.87 -3.26 -14.30
C SER A 173 -2.15 -2.06 -15.20
N VAL A 174 -2.66 -0.97 -14.63
CA VAL A 174 -2.86 0.29 -15.35
C VAL A 174 -1.55 0.90 -15.84
N LEU A 175 -0.47 0.80 -15.06
CA LEU A 175 0.85 1.24 -15.53
C LEU A 175 1.25 0.39 -16.74
N ALA A 176 1.01 -0.92 -16.69
CA ALA A 176 1.30 -1.81 -17.80
C ALA A 176 0.53 -1.44 -19.08
N GLU A 177 -0.75 -1.10 -18.97
CA GLU A 177 -1.58 -0.65 -20.09
C GLU A 177 -1.01 0.59 -20.79
N LEU A 178 -0.32 1.49 -20.07
CA LEU A 178 0.34 2.65 -20.69
C LEU A 178 1.54 2.28 -21.57
N TYR A 179 2.20 1.15 -21.30
CA TYR A 179 3.33 0.66 -22.09
C TYR A 179 2.89 -0.23 -23.26
N THR A 180 1.86 -1.05 -23.06
CA THR A 180 1.43 -2.06 -24.03
C THR A 180 0.30 -1.58 -24.92
N GLY A 181 -0.57 -0.68 -24.42
CA GLY A 181 -1.83 -0.31 -25.06
C GLY A 181 -2.95 -1.35 -24.93
N ASP A 182 -2.65 -2.51 -24.33
CA ASP A 182 -3.59 -3.62 -24.17
C ASP A 182 -4.19 -3.59 -22.77
N SER A 183 -5.53 -3.61 -22.66
CA SER A 183 -6.18 -3.69 -21.36
C SER A 183 -6.02 -5.07 -20.75
N VAL A 184 -5.60 -5.10 -19.49
CA VAL A 184 -5.38 -6.33 -18.70
C VAL A 184 -6.37 -6.47 -17.54
N THR A 185 -7.12 -5.40 -17.26
CA THR A 185 -8.06 -5.34 -16.13
C THR A 185 -9.18 -6.39 -16.24
N GLU A 186 -9.70 -6.65 -17.45
CA GLU A 186 -10.72 -7.68 -17.67
C GLU A 186 -10.23 -9.11 -17.39
N GLU A 187 -8.95 -9.39 -17.61
CA GLU A 187 -8.37 -10.70 -17.31
C GLU A 187 -8.23 -10.91 -15.81
N ILE A 188 -7.81 -9.86 -15.09
CA ILE A 188 -7.73 -9.88 -13.62
C ILE A 188 -9.13 -10.09 -13.01
N ASP A 189 -10.15 -9.41 -13.54
CA ASP A 189 -11.54 -9.60 -13.11
C ASP A 189 -12.01 -11.04 -13.37
N LYS A 190 -11.62 -11.65 -14.50
CA LYS A 190 -11.95 -13.06 -14.79
C LYS A 190 -11.28 -14.02 -13.82
N ASP A 191 -10.03 -13.76 -13.43
CA ASP A 191 -9.28 -14.62 -12.52
C ASP A 191 -9.84 -14.60 -11.09
N HIS A 192 -10.33 -13.43 -10.63
CA HIS A 192 -10.57 -13.21 -9.20
C HIS A 192 -11.98 -12.75 -8.83
N LEU A 193 -12.77 -12.23 -9.77
CA LEU A 193 -14.11 -11.67 -9.53
C LEU A 193 -15.24 -12.44 -10.23
N SER A 194 -14.93 -13.46 -11.03
CA SER A 194 -15.89 -14.14 -11.91
C SER A 194 -16.79 -15.18 -11.22
N SER A 195 -16.46 -15.60 -9.99
CA SER A 195 -17.34 -16.38 -9.14
C SER A 195 -18.45 -15.47 -8.60
N GLY A 196 -19.56 -15.38 -9.33
CA GLY A 196 -20.71 -14.50 -9.08
C GLY A 196 -21.47 -14.64 -7.75
N GLU A 197 -20.87 -15.26 -6.75
CA GLU A 197 -21.29 -15.17 -5.36
C GLU A 197 -20.35 -14.19 -4.65
N MET A 198 -20.81 -12.93 -4.47
CA MET A 198 -20.21 -12.10 -3.43
C MET A 198 -20.32 -12.89 -2.13
N PRO A 199 -19.19 -13.19 -1.46
CA PRO A 199 -19.24 -13.86 -0.17
C PRO A 199 -20.17 -13.07 0.72
N GLN A 200 -21.23 -13.70 1.24
CA GLN A 200 -21.98 -13.08 2.32
C GLN A 200 -20.97 -12.75 3.42
N THR A 201 -21.02 -11.52 3.93
CA THR A 201 -20.18 -11.06 5.02
C THR A 201 -20.27 -12.10 6.14
N ALA A 202 -19.24 -12.93 6.26
CA ALA A 202 -19.13 -13.83 7.37
C ALA A 202 -18.86 -12.94 8.57
N SER A 203 -19.94 -12.53 9.26
CA SER A 203 -19.86 -12.01 10.62
C SER A 203 -19.36 -13.14 11.51
N SER A 204 -18.07 -13.41 11.43
CA SER A 204 -17.38 -14.19 12.44
C SER A 204 -17.46 -13.35 13.71
N GLY A 205 -18.10 -13.92 14.74
CA GLY A 205 -18.32 -13.26 16.01
C GLY A 205 -16.99 -12.72 16.54
N ARG A 206 -16.99 -11.43 16.88
CA ARG A 206 -15.88 -10.75 17.52
C ARG A 206 -15.50 -11.49 18.79
N ASP A 207 -14.24 -11.92 18.83
CA ASP A 207 -13.47 -12.09 20.07
C ASP A 207 -12.16 -11.28 19.98
N SER A 208 -12.13 -10.21 19.17
CA SER A 208 -11.02 -9.25 19.14
C SER A 208 -11.26 -8.19 20.22
N SER A 209 -10.26 -7.94 21.07
CA SER A 209 -10.16 -6.67 21.80
C SER A 209 -10.34 -5.53 20.79
N ALA A 210 -10.97 -4.44 21.20
CA ALA A 210 -11.29 -3.32 20.31
C ALA A 210 -10.01 -2.54 19.95
N ALA A 211 -9.17 -3.13 19.09
CA ALA A 211 -7.97 -2.50 18.57
C ALA A 211 -8.35 -1.24 17.80
N LEU A 212 -7.58 -0.18 18.02
CA LEU A 212 -7.70 1.11 17.36
C LEU A 212 -6.54 1.27 16.38
N GLU A 213 -6.85 1.76 15.20
CA GLU A 213 -5.85 2.24 14.25
C GLU A 213 -5.35 3.62 14.69
N VAL A 214 -4.03 3.80 14.74
CA VAL A 214 -3.37 5.09 14.92
C VAL A 214 -2.56 5.41 13.67
N MET A 215 -2.81 6.56 13.07
CA MET A 215 -1.98 7.13 11.99
C MET A 215 -1.53 8.53 12.38
N VAL A 216 -0.23 8.83 12.25
CA VAL A 216 0.34 10.09 12.72
C VAL A 216 1.60 10.45 11.94
N SER A 217 1.85 11.75 11.80
CA SER A 217 3.11 12.29 11.30
C SER A 217 3.97 12.79 12.47
N VAL A 218 5.25 12.42 12.50
CA VAL A 218 6.19 12.75 13.57
C VAL A 218 7.38 13.48 12.99
N GLN A 219 7.66 14.71 13.45
CA GLN A 219 8.92 15.39 13.14
C GLN A 219 9.94 15.07 14.21
N ALA A 220 10.98 14.31 13.85
CA ALA A 220 12.08 13.95 14.75
C ALA A 220 13.32 13.52 13.96
N ASP A 221 14.49 13.51 14.61
CA ASP A 221 15.70 12.95 14.01
C ASP A 221 15.62 11.41 13.88
N ALA A 222 16.45 10.86 13.00
CA ALA A 222 16.45 9.43 12.70
C ALA A 222 16.82 8.54 13.90
N THR A 223 17.63 9.04 14.84
CA THR A 223 18.04 8.25 16.02
C THR A 223 16.86 8.12 16.98
N SER A 224 16.19 9.23 17.26
CA SER A 224 14.99 9.25 18.11
C SER A 224 13.88 8.36 17.54
N MET A 225 13.64 8.43 16.22
CA MET A 225 12.66 7.54 15.58
C MET A 225 13.04 6.06 15.59
N ALA A 226 14.32 5.71 15.48
CA ALA A 226 14.75 4.32 15.58
C ALA A 226 14.47 3.73 16.98
N ILE A 227 14.65 4.54 18.03
CA ILE A 227 14.31 4.17 19.41
C ILE A 227 12.78 4.04 19.55
N ALA A 228 12.03 5.03 19.07
CA ALA A 228 10.57 5.01 19.11
C ALA A 228 9.97 3.80 18.40
N ARG A 229 10.50 3.44 17.21
CA ARG A 229 10.07 2.25 16.47
C ARG A 229 10.18 0.97 17.31
N SER A 230 11.27 0.83 18.07
CA SER A 230 11.48 -0.34 18.93
C SER A 230 10.51 -0.39 20.13
N GLN A 231 10.08 0.78 20.61
CA GLN A 231 9.08 0.88 21.68
C GLN A 231 7.67 0.61 21.15
N LEU A 232 7.31 1.23 20.02
CA LEU A 232 6.00 1.07 19.37
C LEU A 232 5.73 -0.38 18.95
N ALA A 233 6.77 -1.13 18.55
CA ALA A 233 6.66 -2.55 18.22
C ALA A 233 6.15 -3.42 19.38
N GLN A 234 6.21 -2.92 20.62
CA GLN A 234 5.72 -3.59 21.82
C GLN A 234 4.33 -3.09 22.24
N MET A 235 3.80 -2.07 21.56
CA MET A 235 2.56 -1.37 21.90
C MET A 235 1.38 -1.78 21.02
N GLY A 236 1.59 -2.69 20.08
CA GLY A 236 0.56 -3.11 19.14
C GLY A 236 1.10 -3.96 18.00
N ASP A 237 0.30 -4.11 16.95
CA ASP A 237 0.65 -4.84 15.74
C ASP A 237 0.53 -3.95 14.49
N SER A 238 0.88 -4.51 13.32
CA SER A 238 0.79 -3.80 12.05
C SER A 238 1.60 -2.50 12.01
N LEU A 239 2.69 -2.41 12.79
CA LEU A 239 3.53 -1.21 12.86
C LEU A 239 4.27 -1.00 11.54
N SER A 240 4.05 0.16 10.93
CA SER A 240 4.89 0.72 9.87
C SER A 240 5.43 2.11 10.25
N VAL A 241 6.70 2.34 9.92
CA VAL A 241 7.38 3.63 10.09
C VAL A 241 8.12 3.96 8.80
N ALA A 242 7.74 5.05 8.15
CA ALA A 242 8.30 5.46 6.87
C ALA A 242 8.72 6.93 6.88
N LEU A 243 9.78 7.25 6.13
CA LEU A 243 10.20 8.64 5.94
C LEU A 243 9.26 9.32 4.94
N ALA A 244 8.53 10.33 5.40
CA ALA A 244 7.54 11.06 4.61
C ALA A 244 8.08 12.33 3.94
N ASP A 245 9.09 12.95 4.53
CA ASP A 245 9.83 14.06 3.91
C ASP A 245 11.27 14.10 4.44
N SER A 246 12.21 13.75 3.56
CA SER A 246 13.64 13.79 3.84
C SER A 246 14.24 15.19 3.76
N SER A 247 13.49 16.17 3.24
CA SER A 247 13.92 17.57 3.13
C SER A 247 13.50 18.43 4.33
N ALA A 248 12.63 17.90 5.18
CA ALA A 248 12.24 18.54 6.43
C ALA A 248 13.38 18.52 7.46
N ASP A 249 13.45 19.54 8.31
CA ASP A 249 14.40 19.63 9.42
C ASP A 249 13.66 19.99 10.73
N PRO A 250 13.49 19.04 11.67
CA PRO A 250 13.85 17.61 11.58
C PRO A 250 13.07 16.83 10.52
N LEU A 251 13.53 15.61 10.20
CA LEU A 251 12.89 14.69 9.26
C LEU A 251 11.41 14.44 9.63
N LEU A 252 10.55 14.32 8.62
CA LEU A 252 9.14 13.97 8.82
C LEU A 252 8.92 12.49 8.57
N TRP A 253 8.31 11.82 9.54
CA TRP A 253 8.00 10.39 9.51
C TRP A 253 6.49 10.18 9.50
N ALA A 254 6.02 9.17 8.77
CA ALA A 254 4.67 8.64 8.87
C ALA A 254 4.70 7.36 9.68
N VAL A 255 3.80 7.26 10.66
CA VAL A 255 3.65 6.09 11.54
C VAL A 255 2.22 5.58 11.44
N HIS A 256 2.08 4.28 11.28
CA HIS A 256 0.81 3.57 11.36
C HIS A 256 0.97 2.35 12.28
N LEU A 257 0.00 2.15 13.19
CA LEU A 257 0.02 1.11 14.21
C LEU A 257 -1.43 0.74 14.59
N HIS A 258 -1.69 -0.54 14.85
CA HIS A 258 -2.92 -0.97 15.52
C HIS A 258 -2.62 -1.22 16.99
N THR A 259 -3.41 -0.66 17.90
CA THR A 259 -3.15 -0.71 19.34
C THR A 259 -4.45 -0.69 20.15
N ASP A 260 -4.45 -1.36 21.30
CA ASP A 260 -5.52 -1.24 22.29
C ASP A 260 -5.36 0.03 23.18
N ASP A 261 -4.21 0.69 23.15
CA ASP A 261 -3.90 1.88 23.95
C ASP A 261 -3.27 3.02 23.12
N PRO A 262 -4.09 3.79 22.36
CA PRO A 262 -3.59 4.94 21.60
C PRO A 262 -3.04 6.05 22.50
N GLY A 263 -3.38 6.06 23.79
CA GLY A 263 -2.86 7.03 24.76
C GLY A 263 -1.38 6.78 25.05
N ALA A 264 -1.01 5.52 25.31
CA ALA A 264 0.38 5.12 25.49
C ALA A 264 1.23 5.39 24.24
N VAL A 265 0.67 5.12 23.05
CA VAL A 265 1.33 5.41 21.77
C VAL A 265 1.55 6.91 21.58
N ARG A 266 0.56 7.73 21.91
CA ARG A 266 0.68 9.19 21.83
C ARG A 266 1.82 9.68 22.72
N GLN A 267 1.85 9.23 23.98
CA GLN A 267 2.87 9.64 24.93
C GLN A 267 4.28 9.29 24.45
N ALA A 268 4.49 8.04 23.99
CA ALA A 268 5.79 7.62 23.47
C ALA A 268 6.26 8.46 22.26
N LEU A 269 5.33 8.85 21.39
CA LEU A 269 5.64 9.68 20.23
C LEU A 269 5.85 11.15 20.59
N GLU A 270 5.14 11.70 21.58
CA GLU A 270 5.38 13.06 22.11
C GLU A 270 6.77 13.17 22.78
N ASP A 271 7.23 12.09 23.42
CA ASP A 271 8.60 12.00 23.97
C ASP A 271 9.68 11.91 22.86
N THR A 272 9.28 11.55 21.63
CA THR A 272 10.18 11.38 20.48
C THR A 272 10.31 12.66 19.64
N GLY A 273 9.21 13.38 19.41
CA GLY A 273 9.18 14.51 18.50
C GLY A 273 7.85 15.24 18.43
N THR A 274 7.72 16.12 17.44
CA THR A 274 6.50 16.92 17.27
C THR A 274 5.47 16.16 16.44
N LEU A 275 4.29 15.96 17.00
CA LEU A 275 3.19 15.25 16.34
C LEU A 275 2.34 16.17 15.47
N SER A 276 1.87 15.64 14.35
CA SER A 276 0.89 16.27 13.48
C SER A 276 0.04 15.20 12.79
N ASN A 277 -1.11 15.58 12.23
CA ASN A 277 -2.00 14.69 11.49
C ASN A 277 -2.44 13.42 12.24
N TRP A 278 -2.52 13.47 13.58
CA TRP A 278 -2.97 12.36 14.41
C TRP A 278 -4.41 11.97 14.05
N ARG A 279 -4.61 10.71 13.70
CA ARG A 279 -5.91 10.09 13.42
C ARG A 279 -6.03 8.80 14.20
N THR A 280 -7.23 8.57 14.74
CA THR A 280 -7.57 7.30 15.40
C THR A 280 -8.89 6.80 14.87
N THR A 281 -8.92 5.55 14.40
CA THR A 281 -10.10 4.88 13.84
C THR A 281 -10.34 3.56 14.58
N ALA A 282 -11.59 3.14 14.71
CA ALA A 282 -11.90 1.82 15.27
C ALA A 282 -11.82 0.74 14.17
N LEU A 283 -11.26 -0.43 14.52
CA LEU A 283 -11.19 -1.62 13.68
C LEU A 283 -12.40 -2.58 13.90
#